data_AF-A0A1Y0DBZ8-F1
#
_entry.id   AF-A0A1Y0DBZ8-F1
#
_cell.length_a   1.000
_cell.length_b   1.000
_cell.length_c   1.000
_cell.angle_alpha   90.00
_cell.angle_beta   90.00
_cell.angle_gamma   90.00
#
_symmetry.space_group_name_H-M   'P 1'
#
loop_
_entity.id
_entity.type
_entity.pdbx_description
1 polymer ?
#
loop_
_entity_poly.entity_id
_entity_poly.type
_entity_poly.pdbx_seq_one_letter_code
_entity_poly.pdbx_strand_id
1 'polypeptide(L)'
;KLDFEKAHERQFNLTIKVEDLDFSSTAMCLIEVEDSNDHSPVFHSRLIQTSPIFENIPIGTTVTTVRATDKDSGLNGNVLYSIKSDSDPMRQFVIDQHGHVIVANKLDREVIQKYSLIVQASDQGTPAETGSVTVLINLLDVNDNGPRFEAPYMPVVWENTLSPEIVHMNHSSKLLHAYDPDSKENGPPFTFSLPPDYQYSLDF
;
A
#
# COMPACT_ATOMS: atom_id res chain seq x y z
N LYS A 1 9.22 -40.66 5.66
CA LYS A 1 9.99 -39.47 6.12
C LYS A 1 9.34 -39.06 7.43
N LEU A 2 10.13 -38.70 8.45
CA LEU A 2 9.60 -38.08 9.67
C LEU A 2 9.15 -36.65 9.36
N ASP A 3 8.15 -36.18 10.09
CA ASP A 3 7.48 -34.88 9.92
C ASP A 3 7.27 -34.27 11.32
N PHE A 4 8.10 -33.28 11.68
CA PHE A 4 8.14 -32.71 13.04
C PHE A 4 6.83 -31.99 13.39
N GLU A 5 6.10 -31.52 12.39
CA GLU A 5 4.84 -30.79 12.51
C GLU A 5 3.71 -31.73 12.97
N LYS A 6 3.89 -33.04 12.80
CA LYS A 6 3.02 -34.06 13.41
C LYS A 6 3.47 -34.36 14.83
N ALA A 7 2.66 -33.95 15.80
CA ALA A 7 2.94 -34.14 17.23
C ALA A 7 3.29 -35.60 17.64
N HIS A 8 2.74 -36.61 16.96
CA HIS A 8 3.01 -38.02 17.25
C HIS A 8 4.33 -38.55 16.65
N GLU A 9 5.02 -37.75 15.82
CA GLU A 9 6.29 -38.10 15.20
C GLU A 9 7.47 -37.35 15.85
N ARG A 10 7.24 -36.49 16.85
CA ARG A 10 8.29 -35.68 17.50
C ARG A 10 9.24 -36.46 18.39
N GLN A 11 8.80 -37.61 18.90
CA GLN A 11 9.60 -38.45 19.77
C GLN A 11 9.17 -39.91 19.73
N PHE A 12 10.13 -40.82 19.91
CA PHE A 12 9.89 -42.26 19.96
C PHE A 12 10.56 -42.86 21.18
N ASN A 13 9.79 -43.66 21.93
CA ASN A 13 10.32 -44.44 23.05
C ASN A 13 10.54 -45.87 22.59
N LEU A 14 11.81 -46.26 22.48
CA LEU A 14 12.21 -47.62 22.12
C LEU A 14 12.82 -48.32 23.33
N THR A 15 12.58 -49.63 23.43
CA THR A 15 13.32 -50.49 24.37
C THR A 15 14.34 -51.29 23.59
N ILE A 16 15.63 -51.03 23.83
CA ILE A 16 16.72 -51.79 23.23
C ILE A 16 17.04 -52.95 24.15
N LYS A 17 17.02 -54.17 23.62
CA LYS A 17 17.45 -55.38 24.33
C LYS A 17 18.83 -55.80 23.84
N VAL A 18 19.73 -56.09 24.76
CA VAL A 18 20.98 -56.81 24.49
C VAL A 18 20.90 -58.18 25.15
N GLU A 19 21.28 -59.23 24.45
CA GLU A 19 21.32 -60.58 24.99
C GLU A 19 22.53 -61.36 24.47
N ASP A 20 23.09 -62.20 25.32
CA ASP A 20 24.01 -63.27 24.94
C ASP A 20 23.28 -64.64 25.03
N LEU A 21 24.02 -65.75 25.11
CA LEU A 21 23.43 -67.08 25.16
C LEU A 21 22.60 -67.35 26.43
N ASP A 22 22.88 -66.65 27.53
CA ASP A 22 22.32 -66.96 28.86
C ASP A 22 21.69 -65.74 29.57
N PHE A 23 22.07 -64.51 29.20
CA PHE A 23 21.67 -63.28 29.88
C PHE A 23 21.11 -62.25 28.90
N SER A 24 20.17 -61.44 29.40
CA SER A 24 19.72 -60.25 28.67
C SER A 24 19.53 -59.05 29.57
N SER A 25 19.66 -57.87 28.98
CA SER A 25 19.42 -56.57 29.61
C SER A 25 18.65 -55.68 28.65
N THR A 26 17.84 -54.77 29.19
CA THR A 26 17.11 -53.78 28.40
C THR A 26 17.46 -52.37 28.84
N ALA A 27 17.48 -51.45 27.87
CA ALA A 27 17.65 -50.02 28.10
C ALA A 27 16.56 -49.24 27.34
N MET A 28 16.08 -48.15 27.94
CA MET A 28 15.21 -47.21 27.23
C MET A 28 16.05 -46.30 26.34
N CYS A 29 15.62 -46.14 25.10
CA CYS A 29 16.17 -45.21 24.13
C CYS A 29 15.07 -44.21 23.74
N LEU A 30 15.24 -42.96 24.14
CA LEU A 30 14.40 -41.85 23.70
C LEU A 30 15.04 -41.26 22.44
N ILE A 31 14.29 -41.29 21.34
CA ILE A 31 14.66 -40.60 20.10
C ILE A 31 13.83 -39.32 20.04
N GLU A 32 14.49 -38.17 20.02
CA GLU A 32 13.86 -36.87 19.76
C GLU A 32 14.08 -36.49 18.29
N VAL A 33 13.03 -35.98 17.66
CA VAL A 33 13.10 -35.47 16.28
C VAL A 33 13.34 -33.97 16.35
N GLU A 34 14.35 -33.49 15.65
CA GLU A 34 14.62 -32.06 15.50
C GLU A 34 13.84 -31.50 14.31
N ASP A 35 13.43 -30.24 14.45
CA ASP A 35 12.72 -29.48 13.43
C ASP A 35 13.65 -29.11 12.26
N SER A 36 13.09 -29.00 11.06
CA SER A 36 13.79 -28.53 9.85
C SER A 36 12.94 -27.46 9.18
N ASN A 37 13.57 -26.44 8.58
CA ASN A 37 12.85 -25.39 7.85
C ASN A 37 12.29 -25.94 6.53
N ASP A 38 11.12 -26.60 6.58
CA ASP A 38 10.48 -27.21 5.42
C ASP A 38 9.05 -26.72 5.15
N HIS A 39 8.60 -25.73 5.90
CA HIS A 39 7.48 -24.86 5.57
C HIS A 39 7.95 -23.46 5.19
N SER A 40 7.05 -22.68 4.60
CA SER A 40 7.32 -21.29 4.25
C SER A 40 6.23 -20.41 4.86
N PRO A 41 6.51 -19.12 5.12
CA PRO A 41 5.50 -18.23 5.68
C PRO A 41 4.31 -18.08 4.73
N VAL A 42 3.09 -18.32 5.21
CA VAL A 42 1.86 -18.24 4.40
C VAL A 42 0.94 -17.14 4.88
N PHE A 43 0.54 -16.26 3.96
CA PHE A 43 -0.57 -15.32 4.18
C PHE A 43 -1.91 -16.00 3.90
N HIS A 44 -2.93 -15.69 4.71
CA HIS A 44 -4.29 -16.23 4.55
C HIS A 44 -4.94 -15.84 3.21
N SER A 45 -4.53 -14.70 2.65
CA SER A 45 -4.99 -14.17 1.38
C SER A 45 -3.79 -13.75 0.54
N ARG A 46 -3.87 -13.92 -0.79
CA ARG A 46 -2.87 -13.41 -1.74
C ARG A 46 -3.02 -11.92 -2.05
N LEU A 47 -4.20 -11.37 -1.78
CA LEU A 47 -4.56 -9.99 -2.02
C LEU A 47 -5.32 -9.45 -0.80
N ILE A 48 -4.93 -8.27 -0.33
CA ILE A 48 -5.60 -7.52 0.73
C ILE A 48 -5.99 -6.16 0.16
N GLN A 49 -7.28 -5.86 0.11
CA GLN A 49 -7.78 -4.55 -0.27
C GLN A 49 -8.17 -3.78 0.99
N THR A 50 -7.57 -2.62 1.20
CA THR A 50 -7.86 -1.80 2.39
C THR A 50 -9.12 -0.97 2.21
N SER A 51 -9.64 -0.43 3.31
CA SER A 51 -10.52 0.74 3.22
C SER A 51 -9.75 1.91 2.59
N PRO A 52 -10.40 2.76 1.78
CA PRO A 52 -9.77 3.98 1.28
C PRO A 52 -9.33 4.90 2.41
N ILE A 53 -8.23 5.63 2.21
CA ILE A 53 -7.67 6.58 3.18
C ILE A 53 -7.48 7.94 2.52
N PHE A 54 -7.65 9.04 3.27
CA PHE A 54 -7.36 10.37 2.73
C PHE A 54 -5.86 10.57 2.51
N GLU A 55 -5.48 11.33 1.49
CA GLU A 55 -4.08 11.64 1.22
C GLU A 55 -3.40 12.47 2.32
N ASN A 56 -4.17 13.27 3.06
CA ASN A 56 -3.68 14.05 4.19
C ASN A 56 -3.67 13.26 5.52
N ILE A 57 -3.85 11.94 5.48
CA ILE A 57 -3.81 11.10 6.67
C ILE A 57 -2.47 11.30 7.40
N PRO A 58 -2.45 11.40 8.75
CA PRO A 58 -1.22 11.66 9.47
C PRO A 58 -0.17 10.57 9.26
N ILE A 59 1.10 10.99 9.10
CA ILE A 59 2.26 10.09 9.14
C ILE A 59 2.25 9.33 10.47
N GLY A 60 2.58 8.03 10.42
CA GLY A 60 2.50 7.12 11.55
C GLY A 60 1.15 6.41 11.69
N THR A 61 0.17 6.71 10.84
CA THR A 61 -1.11 6.00 10.85
C THR A 61 -0.98 4.60 10.25
N THR A 62 -1.48 3.59 10.96
CA THR A 62 -1.61 2.22 10.44
C THR A 62 -2.76 2.13 9.45
N VAL A 63 -2.48 1.72 8.22
CA VAL A 63 -3.45 1.55 7.14
C VAL A 63 -4.11 0.17 7.19
N THR A 64 -3.31 -0.87 7.44
CA THR A 64 -3.78 -2.25 7.55
C THR A 64 -2.78 -3.10 8.32
N THR A 65 -3.22 -4.28 8.74
CA THR A 65 -2.37 -5.29 9.39
C THR A 65 -2.37 -6.54 8.54
N VAL A 66 -1.18 -7.00 8.16
CA VAL A 66 -1.01 -8.29 7.49
C VAL A 66 -0.55 -9.34 8.48
N ARG A 67 -0.84 -10.61 8.19
CA ARG A 67 -0.38 -11.72 9.02
C ARG A 67 -0.04 -12.93 8.16
N ALA A 68 1.22 -13.32 8.20
CA ALA A 68 1.69 -14.61 7.75
C ALA A 68 1.86 -15.56 8.94
N THR A 69 1.75 -16.86 8.66
CA THR A 69 1.98 -17.93 9.63
C THR A 69 2.92 -18.94 9.03
N ASP A 70 3.87 -19.39 9.81
CA ASP A 70 4.76 -20.50 9.50
C ASP A 70 4.47 -21.65 10.50
N LYS A 71 4.59 -22.89 10.03
CA LYS A 71 4.29 -24.09 10.84
C LYS A 71 5.52 -24.63 11.55
N ASP A 72 6.71 -24.25 11.10
CA ASP A 72 7.96 -24.70 11.70
C ASP A 72 8.14 -24.08 13.10
N SER A 73 9.11 -24.58 13.86
CA SER A 73 9.33 -24.18 15.25
C SER A 73 10.54 -23.28 15.44
N GLY A 74 10.55 -22.51 16.54
CA GLY A 74 11.66 -21.62 16.86
C GLY A 74 11.91 -20.58 15.76
N LEU A 75 13.14 -20.49 15.26
CA LEU A 75 13.52 -19.52 14.22
C LEU A 75 12.98 -19.88 12.84
N ASN A 76 12.82 -21.17 12.54
CA ASN A 76 12.21 -21.66 11.30
C ASN A 76 10.75 -21.18 11.19
N GLY A 77 10.05 -21.06 12.32
CA GLY A 77 8.69 -20.50 12.36
C GLY A 77 8.60 -18.98 12.54
N ASN A 78 9.72 -18.28 12.75
CA ASN A 78 9.72 -16.88 13.20
C ASN A 78 9.74 -15.90 12.02
N VAL A 79 8.56 -15.37 11.70
CA VAL A 79 8.33 -14.51 10.54
C VAL A 79 8.76 -13.05 10.77
N LEU A 80 9.55 -12.53 9.84
CA LEU A 80 9.88 -11.12 9.67
C LEU A 80 9.17 -10.54 8.45
N TYR A 81 8.72 -9.29 8.55
CA TYR A 81 8.01 -8.59 7.48
C TYR A 81 8.85 -7.51 6.81
N SER A 82 8.65 -7.32 5.51
CA SER A 82 9.23 -6.22 4.73
C SER A 82 8.32 -5.82 3.58
N ILE A 83 8.42 -4.57 3.10
CA ILE A 83 7.80 -4.13 1.85
C ILE A 83 8.87 -4.18 0.77
N LYS A 84 8.58 -4.81 -0.38
CA LYS A 84 9.53 -4.82 -1.49
C LYS A 84 9.70 -3.41 -2.06
N SER A 85 10.95 -2.98 -2.21
CA SER A 85 11.28 -1.61 -2.61
C SER A 85 10.79 -1.21 -4.00
N ASP A 86 10.64 -2.17 -4.90
CA ASP A 86 10.09 -1.95 -6.25
C ASP A 86 8.58 -1.65 -6.23
N SER A 87 7.87 -2.11 -5.20
CA SER A 87 6.44 -1.83 -4.99
C SER A 87 6.15 -0.52 -4.25
N ASP A 88 7.17 0.09 -3.64
CA ASP A 88 7.10 1.39 -2.96
C ASP A 88 8.37 2.22 -3.20
N PRO A 89 8.61 2.70 -4.44
CA PRO A 89 9.84 3.39 -4.81
C PRO A 89 10.02 4.72 -4.06
N MET A 90 8.91 5.36 -3.64
CA MET A 90 8.93 6.63 -2.91
C MET A 90 9.00 6.43 -1.38
N ARG A 91 8.99 5.18 -0.89
CA ARG A 91 9.03 4.82 0.53
C ARG A 91 7.94 5.53 1.33
N GLN A 92 6.73 5.54 0.78
CA GLN A 92 5.57 6.16 1.42
C GLN A 92 4.99 5.31 2.53
N PHE A 93 5.33 4.02 2.57
CA PHE A 93 4.90 3.09 3.59
C PHE A 93 6.08 2.36 4.23
N VAL A 94 5.90 1.97 5.49
CA VAL A 94 6.79 1.05 6.21
C VAL A 94 5.95 -0.06 6.84
N ILE A 95 6.60 -1.16 7.20
CA ILE A 95 5.96 -2.25 7.94
C ILE A 95 6.74 -2.55 9.22
N ASP A 96 6.03 -2.76 10.32
CA ASP A 96 6.63 -3.15 11.60
C ASP A 96 6.70 -4.68 11.76
N GLN A 97 7.34 -5.12 12.85
CA GLN A 97 7.47 -6.55 13.19
C GLN A 97 6.14 -7.26 13.47
N HIS A 98 5.06 -6.52 13.74
CA HIS A 98 3.72 -7.08 13.99
C HIS A 98 2.88 -7.13 12.71
N GLY A 99 3.42 -6.71 11.56
CA GLY A 99 2.74 -6.70 10.29
C GLY A 99 1.88 -5.45 10.06
N HIS A 100 2.07 -4.37 10.83
CA HIS A 100 1.36 -3.10 10.62
C HIS A 100 1.96 -2.35 9.44
N VAL A 101 1.17 -2.14 8.37
CA VAL A 101 1.54 -1.26 7.26
C VAL A 101 1.19 0.18 7.65
N ILE A 102 2.20 1.04 7.73
CA ILE A 102 2.14 2.37 8.33
C ILE A 102 2.57 3.43 7.31
N VAL A 103 1.87 4.57 7.28
CA VAL A 103 2.24 5.74 6.47
C VAL A 103 3.55 6.33 6.98
N ALA A 104 4.56 6.42 6.13
CA ALA A 104 5.90 6.90 6.47
C ALA A 104 6.21 8.29 5.93
N ASN A 105 5.58 8.68 4.81
CA ASN A 105 5.76 9.99 4.17
C ASN A 105 4.42 10.55 3.67
N LYS A 106 4.42 11.83 3.26
CA LYS A 106 3.23 12.48 2.70
C LYS A 106 2.69 11.67 1.51
N LEU A 107 1.38 11.48 1.50
CA LEU A 107 0.64 10.92 0.38
C LEU A 107 0.06 12.08 -0.44
N ASP A 108 0.00 11.88 -1.74
CA ASP A 108 -0.45 12.87 -2.71
C ASP A 108 -1.18 12.08 -3.81
N ARG A 109 -2.50 12.28 -3.88
CA ARG A 109 -3.39 11.56 -4.78
C ARG A 109 -3.19 12.02 -6.21
N GLU A 110 -2.87 13.29 -6.43
CA GLU A 110 -2.58 13.88 -7.75
C GLU A 110 -1.32 13.25 -8.36
N VAL A 111 -0.39 12.77 -7.52
CA VAL A 111 0.81 12.03 -7.94
C VAL A 111 0.56 10.52 -8.03
N ILE A 112 0.06 9.88 -6.96
CA ILE A 112 -0.25 8.44 -6.94
C ILE A 112 -1.60 8.21 -6.24
N GLN A 113 -2.62 7.89 -7.03
CA GLN A 113 -3.96 7.60 -6.49
C GLN A 113 -4.08 6.21 -5.83
N LYS A 114 -3.31 5.23 -6.29
CA LYS A 114 -3.42 3.82 -5.88
C LYS A 114 -2.06 3.19 -5.68
N TYR A 115 -1.89 2.53 -4.54
CA TYR A 115 -0.70 1.75 -4.21
C TYR A 115 -1.00 0.27 -4.34
N SER A 116 -0.03 -0.47 -4.87
CA SER A 116 -0.01 -1.93 -4.93
C SER A 116 1.27 -2.42 -4.27
N LEU A 117 1.29 -2.43 -2.94
CA LEU A 117 2.46 -2.81 -2.15
C LEU A 117 2.61 -4.33 -2.16
N ILE A 118 3.83 -4.83 -2.32
CA ILE A 118 4.15 -6.25 -2.16
C ILE A 118 4.81 -6.40 -0.79
N VAL A 119 4.05 -6.95 0.15
CA VAL A 119 4.57 -7.30 1.47
C VAL A 119 5.13 -8.72 1.43
N GLN A 120 6.36 -8.87 1.90
CA GLN A 120 7.06 -10.14 2.00
C GLN A 120 7.21 -10.54 3.46
N ALA A 121 6.91 -11.81 3.74
CA ALA A 121 7.23 -12.52 4.97
C ALA A 121 8.43 -13.43 4.70
N SER A 122 9.41 -13.44 5.60
CA SER A 122 10.55 -14.35 5.58
C SER A 122 10.69 -14.99 6.95
N ASP A 123 10.87 -16.31 7.01
CA ASP A 123 11.31 -16.94 8.25
C ASP A 123 12.79 -16.64 8.51
N GLN A 124 13.30 -17.19 9.61
CA GLN A 124 14.72 -17.13 10.01
C GLN A 124 15.39 -18.51 9.97
N GLY A 125 14.85 -19.44 9.18
CA GLY A 125 15.46 -20.73 8.91
C GLY A 125 16.69 -20.62 8.01
N THR A 126 17.34 -21.76 7.76
CA THR A 126 18.50 -21.84 6.86
C THR A 126 18.36 -23.04 5.91
N PRO A 127 18.10 -22.84 4.61
CA PRO A 127 17.84 -21.55 3.96
C PRO A 127 16.54 -20.91 4.46
N ALA A 128 16.47 -19.57 4.42
CA ALA A 128 15.25 -18.85 4.77
C ALA A 128 14.21 -19.01 3.65
N GLU A 129 12.98 -19.34 4.00
CA GLU A 129 11.87 -19.42 3.07
C GLU A 129 10.98 -18.17 3.16
N THR A 130 10.22 -17.90 2.10
CA THR A 130 9.50 -16.63 1.96
C THR A 130 8.10 -16.81 1.40
N GLY A 131 7.20 -15.92 1.83
CA GLY A 131 5.87 -15.75 1.26
C GLY A 131 5.59 -14.28 0.96
N SER A 132 4.61 -13.99 0.12
CA SER A 132 4.25 -12.61 -0.22
C SER A 132 2.74 -12.41 -0.40
N VAL A 133 2.29 -11.19 -0.12
CA VAL A 133 0.91 -10.72 -0.32
C VAL A 133 0.91 -9.34 -0.97
N THR A 134 -0.06 -9.09 -1.85
CA THR A 134 -0.28 -7.75 -2.42
C THR A 134 -1.30 -6.98 -1.57
N VAL A 135 -0.95 -5.76 -1.17
CA VAL A 135 -1.82 -4.84 -0.44
C VAL A 135 -2.20 -3.68 -1.36
N LEU A 136 -3.50 -3.53 -1.62
CA LEU A 136 -4.06 -2.46 -2.44
C LEU A 136 -4.62 -1.35 -1.56
N ILE A 137 -4.08 -0.14 -1.73
CA ILE A 137 -4.48 1.05 -0.98
C ILE A 137 -4.99 2.09 -1.98
N ASN A 138 -6.19 2.61 -1.77
CA ASN A 138 -6.76 3.69 -2.58
C ASN A 138 -6.76 4.98 -1.76
N LEU A 139 -6.26 6.07 -2.36
CA LEU A 139 -6.36 7.39 -1.75
C LEU A 139 -7.68 8.07 -2.08
N LEU A 140 -8.24 8.74 -1.08
CA LEU A 140 -9.32 9.71 -1.19
C LEU A 140 -8.73 11.12 -1.27
N ASP A 141 -9.39 11.90 -2.11
CA ASP A 141 -9.04 13.29 -2.41
C ASP A 141 -9.35 14.21 -1.24
N VAL A 142 -8.48 15.19 -1.05
CA VAL A 142 -8.64 16.33 -0.16
C VAL A 142 -8.54 17.58 -1.03
N ASN A 143 -9.35 18.60 -0.74
CA ASN A 143 -9.25 19.88 -1.42
C ASN A 143 -7.98 20.63 -0.96
N ASP A 144 -6.82 20.26 -1.49
CA ASP A 144 -5.52 20.86 -1.17
C ASP A 144 -4.88 21.59 -2.36
N ASN A 145 -5.56 21.61 -3.51
CA ASN A 145 -5.23 22.46 -4.65
C ASN A 145 -6.32 23.51 -4.90
N GLY A 146 -5.91 24.63 -5.52
CA GLY A 146 -6.83 25.70 -5.88
C GLY A 146 -6.96 25.85 -7.40
N PRO A 147 -8.04 26.46 -7.89
CA PRO A 147 -8.28 26.64 -9.31
C PRO A 147 -7.23 27.56 -9.92
N ARG A 148 -6.71 27.18 -11.08
CA ARG A 148 -5.72 27.95 -11.84
C ARG A 148 -6.13 28.08 -13.30
N PHE A 149 -5.79 29.19 -13.93
CA PHE A 149 -5.94 29.34 -15.37
C PHE A 149 -4.81 28.62 -16.10
N GLU A 150 -5.14 27.87 -17.16
CA GLU A 150 -4.13 27.16 -17.98
C GLU A 150 -3.23 28.13 -18.76
N ALA A 151 -3.74 29.33 -19.07
CA ALA A 151 -2.99 30.38 -19.74
C ALA A 151 -3.53 31.77 -19.33
N PRO A 152 -2.71 32.83 -19.43
CA PRO A 152 -3.19 34.19 -19.31
C PRO A 152 -4.31 34.47 -20.30
N TYR A 153 -5.44 34.99 -19.81
CA TYR A 153 -6.53 35.43 -20.65
C TYR A 153 -6.24 36.86 -21.13
N MET A 154 -6.00 37.02 -22.44
CA MET A 154 -5.69 38.30 -23.07
C MET A 154 -6.72 38.61 -24.16
N PRO A 155 -7.95 39.04 -23.80
CA PRO A 155 -8.95 39.41 -24.79
C PRO A 155 -8.55 40.74 -25.47
N VAL A 156 -8.78 40.85 -26.78
CA VAL A 156 -8.64 42.10 -27.53
C VAL A 156 -10.04 42.55 -27.95
N VAL A 157 -10.38 43.81 -27.64
CA VAL A 157 -11.64 44.45 -28.02
C VAL A 157 -11.34 45.61 -28.95
N TRP A 158 -12.09 45.73 -30.05
CA TRP A 158 -11.95 46.86 -30.96
C TRP A 158 -12.74 48.06 -30.44
N GLU A 159 -12.20 49.27 -30.60
CA GLU A 159 -12.79 50.51 -30.05
C GLU A 159 -14.22 50.80 -30.54
N ASN A 160 -14.61 50.28 -31.70
CA ASN A 160 -15.93 50.50 -32.33
C ASN A 160 -16.85 49.27 -32.23
N THR A 161 -16.61 48.37 -31.26
CA THR A 161 -17.46 47.19 -31.04
C THR A 161 -18.85 47.64 -30.54
N LEU A 162 -19.85 47.51 -31.42
CA LEU A 162 -21.21 48.05 -31.26
C LEU A 162 -22.05 47.38 -30.16
N SER A 163 -21.66 46.18 -29.71
CA SER A 163 -22.19 45.55 -28.51
C SER A 163 -21.07 44.77 -27.82
N PRO A 164 -20.95 44.84 -26.48
CA PRO A 164 -20.07 43.94 -25.73
C PRO A 164 -20.57 42.49 -25.75
N GLU A 165 -21.59 42.17 -26.56
CA GLU A 165 -22.05 40.80 -26.80
C GLU A 165 -20.95 40.03 -27.50
N ILE A 166 -20.05 39.51 -26.67
CA ILE A 166 -19.08 38.49 -26.98
C ILE A 166 -18.11 38.99 -28.05
N VAL A 167 -16.93 39.46 -27.60
CA VAL A 167 -15.70 39.47 -28.40
C VAL A 167 -15.73 38.26 -29.33
N HIS A 168 -16.02 38.51 -30.62
CA HIS A 168 -16.26 37.44 -31.58
C HIS A 168 -15.08 36.48 -31.49
N MET A 169 -15.36 35.26 -31.01
CA MET A 169 -14.45 34.13 -30.94
C MET A 169 -14.10 33.60 -32.34
N ASN A 170 -13.84 34.51 -33.29
CA ASN A 170 -13.33 34.16 -34.60
C ASN A 170 -11.80 34.24 -34.52
N HIS A 171 -11.19 33.07 -34.70
CA HIS A 171 -9.78 32.70 -34.48
C HIS A 171 -9.53 32.09 -33.08
N SER A 172 -9.98 30.84 -32.91
CA SER A 172 -9.74 29.93 -31.78
C SER A 172 -10.58 30.26 -30.55
N SER A 173 -11.71 29.56 -30.39
CA SER A 173 -12.52 29.49 -29.18
C SER A 173 -11.69 29.02 -27.97
N LYS A 174 -10.94 29.92 -27.34
CA LYS A 174 -10.42 29.73 -25.99
C LYS A 174 -11.46 30.30 -25.04
N LEU A 175 -12.36 29.43 -24.58
CA LEU A 175 -13.05 29.72 -23.32
C LEU A 175 -11.99 29.96 -22.24
N LEU A 176 -12.33 30.72 -21.21
CA LEU A 176 -11.47 30.83 -20.04
C LEU A 176 -11.36 29.44 -19.38
N HIS A 177 -10.27 28.72 -19.65
CA HIS A 177 -10.04 27.38 -19.13
C HIS A 177 -9.35 27.48 -17.77
N ALA A 178 -10.11 27.22 -16.71
CA ALA A 178 -9.60 26.95 -15.38
C ALA A 178 -9.45 25.43 -15.18
N TYR A 179 -8.44 25.05 -14.42
CA TYR A 179 -8.14 23.67 -14.05
C TYR A 179 -7.85 23.60 -12.55
N ASP A 180 -8.27 22.51 -11.94
CA ASP A 180 -7.98 22.16 -10.56
C ASP A 180 -7.57 20.68 -10.53
N PRO A 181 -6.39 20.32 -9.99
CA PRO A 181 -5.92 18.94 -9.86
C PRO A 181 -6.82 18.01 -9.04
N ASP A 182 -7.59 18.60 -8.12
CA ASP A 182 -8.42 17.85 -7.20
C ASP A 182 -9.54 17.10 -7.94
N SER A 183 -10.18 16.17 -7.25
CA SER A 183 -11.29 15.40 -7.83
C SER A 183 -12.45 16.31 -8.21
N LYS A 184 -13.39 15.80 -9.01
CA LYS A 184 -14.59 16.56 -9.41
C LYS A 184 -15.44 17.07 -8.24
N GLU A 185 -15.30 16.50 -7.05
CA GLU A 185 -16.03 16.94 -5.86
C GLU A 185 -15.34 18.13 -5.18
N ASN A 186 -14.03 18.30 -5.36
CA ASN A 186 -13.22 19.33 -4.71
C ASN A 186 -12.68 20.41 -5.68
N GLY A 187 -12.69 20.17 -6.99
CA GLY A 187 -12.31 21.14 -8.02
C GLY A 187 -13.51 21.82 -8.70
N PRO A 188 -13.95 21.35 -9.90
CA PRO A 188 -15.05 21.94 -10.66
C PRO A 188 -16.45 21.66 -10.06
N PRO A 189 -17.50 22.45 -10.35
CA PRO A 189 -17.58 23.53 -11.34
C PRO A 189 -17.00 24.86 -10.84
N PHE A 190 -16.34 25.58 -11.75
CA PHE A 190 -15.76 26.89 -11.46
C PHE A 190 -16.78 28.02 -11.61
N THR A 191 -16.71 29.01 -10.73
CA THR A 191 -17.42 30.29 -10.84
C THR A 191 -16.44 31.39 -11.25
N PHE A 192 -16.88 32.24 -12.17
CA PHE A 192 -16.09 33.37 -12.66
C PHE A 192 -16.82 34.67 -12.32
N SER A 193 -16.10 35.67 -11.82
CA SER A 193 -16.61 37.00 -11.51
C SER A 193 -15.63 38.07 -11.98
N LEU A 194 -16.16 39.24 -12.32
CA LEU A 194 -15.37 40.45 -12.57
C LEU A 194 -15.25 41.25 -11.27
N PRO A 195 -14.18 42.02 -11.07
CA PRO A 195 -14.08 42.92 -9.93
C PRO A 195 -15.25 43.92 -9.90
N PRO A 196 -15.71 44.37 -8.71
CA PRO A 196 -16.86 45.26 -8.57
C PRO A 196 -16.76 46.56 -9.38
N ASP A 197 -15.53 47.06 -9.57
CA ASP A 197 -15.25 48.33 -10.24
C ASP A 197 -15.22 48.21 -11.77
N TYR A 198 -15.33 46.99 -12.32
CA TYR A 198 -15.47 46.74 -13.75
C TYR A 198 -16.97 46.73 -14.14
N GLN A 199 -17.64 47.86 -13.90
CA GLN A 199 -18.87 48.19 -14.60
C GLN A 199 -18.47 49.02 -15.83
N TYR A 200 -18.77 48.53 -17.03
CA TYR A 200 -18.75 49.41 -18.21
C TYR A 200 -19.85 50.47 -18.00
N SER A 201 -19.52 51.65 -17.48
CA SER A 201 -20.35 52.82 -17.74
C SER A 201 -20.10 53.21 -19.19
N LEU A 202 -21.03 52.82 -20.06
CA LEU A 202 -21.15 53.48 -21.36
C LEU A 202 -21.66 54.89 -21.07
N ASP A 203 -20.75 55.80 -20.72
CA ASP A 203 -21.03 57.23 -20.74
C ASP A 203 -21.09 57.63 -22.22
N PHE A 204 -22.30 57.58 -22.78
CA PHE A 204 -22.65 58.23 -24.04
C PHE A 204 -23.05 59.68 -23.79
#